data_AF-A0A6I9UMR3-F1
#
_entry.id   AF-A0A6I9UMR3-F1
#
_cell.length_a   1.000
_cell.length_b   1.000
_cell.length_c   1.000
_cell.angle_alpha   90.00
_cell.angle_beta   90.00
_cell.angle_gamma   90.00
#
_symmetry.space_group_name_H-M   'P 1'
#
loop_
_entity.id
_entity.type
_entity.pdbx_description
1 polymer ?
#
loop_
_entity_poly.entity_id
_entity_poly.type
_entity_poly.pdbx_seq_one_letter_code
_entity_poly.pdbx_strand_id
1 'polypeptide(L)'
;MADNESVIITVVYGASEVIDRRNLWTALETLSQQCSDIPWMVGGDFNAVRDLNEVCGISGDIRMATEEFNAGILEAGLIPLPMQGEWFTWHNCSTSMRSLWKRLGRILINDRWLARFPSAYYHSLTPRTSDHSPLVLHGDIQQHNGGMFRFDNYLAHSPEFIHNVQNIWHHEIVGIPMYAVTRKLKALKPVFRLQRRNKGDLTMNVQLAKGFLDEAQQLRRVRRRILQINDENGFTHTDLGEIAHEFVSYYQNLLGGTRRRLSVDIRYLRPWARHCITDEEANQLLLPLSADDVKQAMFDIADDKAPGPDGYSSRFFKAAWPVVGEEVTRAVLDFFSTGKLLKQVNSTILALIPK
;
A
#
# COMPACT_ATOMS: atom_id res chain seq x y z
N MET A 1 -11.28 -10.66 -27.90
CA MET A 1 -10.33 -9.60 -27.51
C MET A 1 -10.95 -8.93 -26.32
N ALA A 2 -10.29 -8.92 -25.16
CA ALA A 2 -10.80 -8.13 -24.05
C ALA A 2 -10.57 -6.66 -24.41
N ASP A 3 -11.63 -5.87 -24.55
CA ASP A 3 -11.48 -4.44 -24.77
C ASP A 3 -10.64 -3.87 -23.63
N ASN A 4 -9.56 -3.20 -24.01
CA ASN A 4 -8.59 -2.63 -23.09
C ASN A 4 -9.14 -1.30 -22.58
N GLU A 5 -10.27 -1.35 -21.86
CA GLU A 5 -10.90 -0.17 -21.28
C GLU A 5 -9.99 0.44 -20.21
N SER A 6 -9.63 1.71 -20.38
CA SER A 6 -8.84 2.47 -19.42
C SER A 6 -9.74 3.24 -18.46
N VAL A 7 -9.29 3.38 -17.21
CA VAL A 7 -9.88 4.29 -16.21
C VAL A 7 -8.80 5.25 -15.72
N ILE A 8 -9.18 6.44 -15.28
CA ILE A 8 -8.27 7.42 -14.67
C ILE A 8 -8.55 7.50 -13.18
N ILE A 9 -7.48 7.47 -12.39
CA ILE A 9 -7.54 7.63 -10.93
C ILE A 9 -6.63 8.79 -10.54
N THR A 10 -7.21 9.81 -9.91
CA THR A 10 -6.49 10.94 -9.31
C THR A 10 -6.51 10.81 -7.80
N VAL A 11 -5.33 10.81 -7.18
CA VAL A 11 -5.20 10.82 -5.72
C VAL A 11 -4.92 12.24 -5.25
N VAL A 12 -5.72 12.75 -4.32
CA VAL A 12 -5.63 14.15 -3.86
C VAL A 12 -5.20 14.27 -2.41
N TYR A 13 -4.47 15.35 -2.13
CA TYR A 13 -4.22 15.87 -0.79
C TYR A 13 -4.42 17.39 -0.84
N GLY A 14 -5.56 17.87 -0.37
CA GLY A 14 -5.87 19.30 -0.28
C GLY A 14 -5.12 19.95 0.87
N ALA A 15 -4.66 21.18 0.70
CA ALA A 15 -4.04 21.93 1.79
C ALA A 15 -5.06 22.18 2.92
N SER A 16 -4.59 22.22 4.17
CA SER A 16 -5.42 22.56 5.33
C SER A 16 -5.92 24.01 5.27
N GLU A 17 -5.04 24.92 4.83
CA GLU A 17 -5.36 26.34 4.65
C GLU A 17 -6.27 26.54 3.43
N VAL A 18 -7.32 27.35 3.61
CA VAL A 18 -8.37 27.53 2.59
C VAL A 18 -7.80 28.13 1.30
N ILE A 19 -6.92 29.13 1.43
CA ILE A 19 -6.35 29.85 0.30
C ILE A 19 -5.47 28.93 -0.54
N ASP A 20 -4.57 28.19 0.09
CA ASP A 20 -3.65 27.27 -0.60
C ASP A 20 -4.40 26.13 -1.28
N ARG A 21 -5.53 25.71 -0.69
CA ARG A 21 -6.36 24.63 -1.24
C ARG A 21 -7.03 25.00 -2.56
N ARG A 22 -7.18 26.28 -2.90
CA ARG A 22 -7.80 26.70 -4.18
C ARG A 22 -7.05 26.17 -5.41
N ASN A 23 -5.73 25.95 -5.29
CA ASN A 23 -4.94 25.33 -6.36
C ASN A 23 -5.44 23.92 -6.71
N LEU A 24 -5.97 23.18 -5.73
CA LEU A 24 -6.56 21.87 -5.99
C LEU A 24 -7.82 21.98 -6.86
N TRP A 25 -8.67 22.99 -6.63
CA TRP A 25 -9.91 23.18 -7.40
C TRP A 25 -9.61 23.46 -8.87
N THR A 26 -8.68 24.38 -9.14
CA THR A 26 -8.23 24.68 -10.50
C THR A 26 -7.58 23.47 -11.18
N ALA A 27 -6.81 22.66 -10.43
CA ALA A 27 -6.24 21.43 -10.97
C ALA A 27 -7.32 20.39 -11.33
N LEU A 28 -8.35 20.24 -10.50
CA LEU A 28 -9.45 19.32 -10.79
C LEU A 28 -10.28 19.76 -12.00
N GLU A 29 -10.51 21.06 -12.17
CA GLU A 29 -11.16 21.60 -13.36
C GLU A 29 -10.34 21.34 -14.64
N THR A 30 -9.01 21.50 -14.56
CA THR A 30 -8.13 21.20 -15.71
C THR A 30 -8.15 19.70 -16.04
N LEU A 31 -8.14 18.83 -15.02
CA LEU A 31 -8.20 17.38 -15.20
C LEU A 31 -9.56 16.92 -15.71
N SER A 32 -10.66 17.57 -15.32
CA SER A 32 -12.01 17.19 -15.79
C SER A 32 -12.13 17.29 -17.31
N GLN A 33 -11.52 18.32 -17.91
CA GLN A 33 -11.46 18.49 -19.36
C GLN A 33 -10.75 17.31 -20.05
N GLN A 34 -9.66 16.84 -19.46
CA GLN A 34 -8.87 15.71 -19.97
C GLN A 34 -9.58 14.36 -19.77
N CYS A 35 -10.44 14.26 -18.77
CA CYS A 35 -11.11 13.02 -18.36
C CYS A 35 -12.58 12.93 -18.79
N SER A 36 -13.05 13.86 -19.62
CA SER A 36 -14.47 14.01 -19.97
C SER A 36 -15.11 12.76 -20.62
N ASP A 37 -14.34 12.00 -21.40
CA ASP A 37 -14.81 10.79 -22.09
C ASP A 37 -14.34 9.48 -21.47
N ILE A 38 -13.68 9.53 -20.31
CA ILE A 38 -13.08 8.35 -19.66
C ILE A 38 -13.64 8.22 -18.23
N PRO A 39 -13.96 7.00 -17.73
CA PRO A 39 -14.28 6.80 -16.32
C PRO A 39 -13.19 7.36 -15.41
N TRP A 40 -13.55 8.37 -14.60
CA TRP A 40 -12.62 9.10 -13.76
C TRP A 40 -13.04 9.07 -12.30
N MET A 41 -12.10 8.71 -11.43
CA MET A 41 -12.25 8.72 -9.98
C MET A 41 -11.21 9.63 -9.35
N VAL A 42 -11.65 10.46 -8.41
CA VAL A 42 -10.82 11.35 -7.59
C VAL A 42 -10.99 10.96 -6.13
N GLY A 43 -9.93 10.47 -5.48
CA GLY A 43 -10.01 9.98 -4.10
C GLY A 43 -8.87 10.50 -3.23
N GLY A 44 -9.16 10.83 -1.98
CA GLY A 44 -8.12 11.27 -1.05
C GLY A 44 -8.65 12.18 0.04
N ASP A 45 -7.74 12.95 0.63
CA ASP A 45 -8.06 13.94 1.65
C ASP A 45 -8.24 15.31 0.99
N PHE A 46 -9.43 15.88 1.11
CA PHE A 46 -9.74 17.19 0.54
C PHE A 46 -9.54 18.32 1.53
N ASN A 47 -9.32 18.02 2.82
CA ASN A 47 -9.27 19.02 3.91
C ASN A 47 -10.46 19.98 3.94
N ALA A 48 -11.61 19.56 3.40
CA ALA A 48 -12.85 20.32 3.36
C ALA A 48 -14.06 19.40 3.56
N VAL A 49 -15.05 19.93 4.27
CA VAL A 49 -16.36 19.29 4.46
C VAL A 49 -17.38 19.90 3.49
N ARG A 50 -18.34 19.09 3.06
CA ARG A 50 -19.40 19.51 2.13
C ARG A 50 -20.63 20.07 2.82
N ASP A 51 -20.86 19.68 4.07
CA ASP A 51 -22.06 20.01 4.82
C ASP A 51 -21.75 20.10 6.33
N LEU A 52 -22.61 20.80 7.08
CA LEU A 52 -22.46 20.92 8.53
C LEU A 52 -22.57 19.57 9.24
N ASN A 53 -23.32 18.61 8.69
CA ASN A 53 -23.45 17.26 9.25
C ASN A 53 -22.19 16.40 9.05
N GLU A 54 -21.19 16.90 8.34
CA GLU A 54 -19.86 16.30 8.22
C GLU A 54 -18.89 16.79 9.31
N VAL A 55 -19.38 17.54 10.30
CA VAL A 55 -18.62 18.02 11.46
C VAL A 55 -19.31 17.60 12.76
N CYS A 56 -18.54 17.08 13.71
CA CYS A 56 -19.00 16.84 15.08
C CYS A 56 -18.00 17.42 16.08
N GLY A 57 -18.47 18.35 16.92
CA GLY A 57 -17.66 19.13 17.85
C GLY A 57 -17.64 20.63 17.50
N ILE A 58 -16.90 21.41 18.30
CA ILE A 58 -16.78 22.86 18.09
C ILE A 58 -15.71 23.13 17.02
N SER A 59 -16.14 23.58 15.84
CA SER A 59 -15.26 24.02 14.75
C SER A 59 -15.32 25.54 14.59
N GLY A 60 -14.25 26.14 14.05
CA GLY A 60 -14.30 27.50 13.52
C GLY A 60 -15.22 27.62 12.30
N ASP A 61 -15.32 28.83 11.73
CA ASP A 61 -16.15 29.08 10.55
C ASP A 61 -15.63 28.28 9.34
N ILE A 62 -16.50 27.42 8.80
CA ILE A 62 -16.19 26.53 7.67
C ILE A 62 -16.94 26.92 6.40
N ARG A 63 -17.80 27.95 6.42
CA ARG A 63 -18.75 28.25 5.33
C ARG A 63 -18.05 28.47 4.00
N MET A 64 -17.06 29.37 3.97
CA MET A 64 -16.29 29.66 2.77
C MET A 64 -15.57 28.41 2.23
N ALA A 65 -14.93 27.63 3.11
CA ALA A 65 -14.25 26.40 2.73
C ALA A 65 -15.21 25.35 2.14
N THR A 66 -16.41 25.25 2.69
CA THR A 66 -17.46 24.34 2.23
C THR A 66 -18.07 24.78 0.90
N GLU A 67 -18.33 26.09 0.74
CA GLU A 67 -18.85 26.67 -0.49
C GLU A 67 -17.85 26.51 -1.65
N GLU A 68 -16.59 26.87 -1.45
CA GLU A 68 -15.53 26.70 -2.45
C GLU A 68 -15.34 25.23 -2.84
N PHE A 69 -15.41 24.33 -1.87
CA PHE A 69 -15.30 22.91 -2.16
C PHE A 69 -16.47 22.38 -3.00
N ASN A 70 -17.71 22.74 -2.63
CA ASN A 70 -18.89 22.33 -3.39
C ASN A 70 -18.92 22.94 -4.79
N ALA A 71 -18.44 24.17 -4.96
CA ALA A 71 -18.28 24.80 -6.27
C ALA A 71 -17.23 24.06 -7.12
N GLY A 72 -16.04 23.81 -6.58
CA GLY A 72 -14.97 23.15 -7.33
C GLY A 72 -15.31 21.72 -7.79
N ILE A 73 -16.03 20.94 -6.98
CA ILE A 73 -16.49 19.60 -7.42
C ILE A 73 -17.59 19.68 -8.47
N LEU A 74 -18.46 20.70 -8.40
CA LEU A 74 -19.53 20.92 -9.36
C LEU A 74 -18.95 21.32 -10.73
N GLU A 75 -18.00 22.26 -10.73
CA GLU A 75 -17.28 22.72 -11.93
C GLU A 75 -16.48 21.59 -12.57
N ALA A 76 -15.88 20.71 -11.76
CA ALA A 76 -15.18 19.53 -12.26
C ALA A 76 -16.13 18.39 -12.72
N GLY A 77 -17.45 18.55 -12.61
CA GLY A 77 -18.42 17.51 -12.99
C GLY A 77 -18.36 16.25 -12.12
N LEU A 78 -17.95 16.39 -10.86
CA LEU A 78 -17.72 15.29 -9.93
C LEU A 78 -18.92 15.08 -8.99
N ILE A 79 -19.26 13.82 -8.77
CA ILE A 79 -20.36 13.37 -7.92
C ILE A 79 -19.78 12.48 -6.81
N PRO A 80 -20.27 12.55 -5.56
CA PRO A 80 -19.82 11.66 -4.50
C PRO A 80 -20.14 10.20 -4.79
N LEU A 81 -19.15 9.33 -4.65
CA LEU A 81 -19.38 7.89 -4.64
C LEU A 81 -20.08 7.49 -3.31
N PRO A 82 -21.02 6.52 -3.31
CA PRO A 82 -21.65 6.06 -2.08
C PRO A 82 -20.63 5.57 -1.04
N MET A 83 -20.81 5.98 0.22
CA MET A 83 -19.93 5.61 1.33
C MET A 83 -20.64 4.70 2.33
N GLN A 84 -19.92 3.73 2.85
CA GLN A 84 -20.28 2.90 4.02
C GLN A 84 -19.22 3.01 5.11
N GLY A 85 -19.54 2.56 6.33
CA GLY A 85 -18.62 2.54 7.46
C GLY A 85 -18.61 3.84 8.26
N GLU A 86 -17.43 4.25 8.74
CA GLU A 86 -17.28 5.42 9.62
C GLU A 86 -17.65 6.71 8.88
N TRP A 87 -18.63 7.44 9.41
CA TRP A 87 -19.10 8.68 8.79
C TRP A 87 -18.02 9.77 8.80
N PHE A 88 -17.29 9.89 9.90
CA PHE A 88 -16.16 10.80 10.03
C PHE A 88 -14.87 10.09 9.64
N THR A 89 -14.04 10.78 8.85
CA THR A 89 -12.80 10.20 8.31
C THR A 89 -11.56 10.83 8.91
N TRP A 90 -11.71 11.78 9.82
CA TRP A 90 -10.64 12.46 10.51
C TRP A 90 -11.09 12.84 11.92
N HIS A 91 -10.17 12.77 12.87
CA HIS A 91 -10.38 13.25 14.23
C HIS A 91 -9.13 13.93 14.80
N ASN A 92 -9.29 15.01 15.56
CA ASN A 92 -8.16 15.74 16.14
C ASN A 92 -7.46 15.01 17.31
N CYS A 93 -7.78 13.74 17.55
CA CYS A 93 -7.27 12.93 18.66
C CYS A 93 -7.45 13.54 20.07
N SER A 94 -8.31 14.55 20.25
CA SER A 94 -8.55 15.15 21.56
C SER A 94 -9.51 14.32 22.39
N THR A 95 -9.13 14.05 23.66
CA THR A 95 -9.96 13.38 24.66
C THR A 95 -10.75 14.35 25.55
N SER A 96 -10.76 15.64 25.20
CA SER A 96 -11.41 16.72 25.96
C SER A 96 -12.70 17.19 25.29
N MET A 97 -13.35 18.20 25.87
CA MET A 97 -14.49 18.90 25.23
C MET A 97 -14.14 19.54 23.88
N ARG A 98 -12.86 19.61 23.50
CA ARG A 98 -12.37 20.05 22.19
C ARG A 98 -12.31 18.90 21.16
N SER A 99 -12.90 17.75 21.44
CA SER A 99 -12.98 16.64 20.48
C SER A 99 -13.67 17.12 19.20
N LEU A 100 -13.01 16.93 18.07
CA LEU A 100 -13.47 17.38 16.77
C LEU A 100 -13.29 16.27 15.75
N TRP A 101 -14.39 15.95 15.06
CA TRP A 101 -14.47 14.94 14.04
C TRP A 101 -14.94 15.60 12.74
N LYS A 102 -14.29 15.25 11.63
CA LYS A 102 -14.64 15.79 10.30
C LYS A 102 -14.62 14.69 9.26
N ARG A 103 -15.46 14.84 8.23
CA ARG A 103 -15.35 14.05 6.99
C ARG A 103 -14.53 14.82 5.96
N LEU A 104 -13.23 14.56 5.94
CA LEU A 104 -12.27 15.22 5.04
C LEU A 104 -11.89 14.31 3.86
N GLY A 105 -11.83 13.00 4.10
CA GLY A 105 -11.51 11.97 3.13
C GLY A 105 -12.76 11.53 2.35
N ARG A 106 -12.65 11.48 1.02
CA ARG A 106 -13.74 10.98 0.17
C ARG A 106 -13.26 10.48 -1.18
N ILE A 107 -14.17 9.79 -1.87
CA ILE A 107 -14.03 9.40 -3.26
C ILE A 107 -15.16 10.06 -4.06
N LEU A 108 -14.79 10.76 -5.12
CA LEU A 108 -15.66 11.42 -6.09
C LEU A 108 -15.45 10.79 -7.46
N ILE A 109 -16.47 10.82 -8.30
CA ILE A 109 -16.49 10.18 -9.62
C ILE A 109 -17.19 11.06 -10.66
N ASN A 110 -16.85 10.91 -11.94
CA ASN A 110 -17.64 11.50 -13.02
C ASN A 110 -18.81 10.58 -13.45
N ASP A 111 -19.66 11.11 -14.33
CA ASP A 111 -20.81 10.40 -14.91
C ASP A 111 -20.39 9.13 -15.69
N ARG A 112 -19.23 9.16 -16.37
CA ARG A 112 -18.67 8.00 -17.09
C ARG A 112 -18.36 6.84 -16.16
N TRP A 113 -17.76 7.12 -15.01
CA TRP A 113 -17.53 6.10 -13.99
C TRP A 113 -18.85 5.56 -13.43
N LEU A 114 -19.81 6.43 -13.12
CA LEU A 114 -21.12 6.01 -12.62
C LEU A 114 -21.85 5.10 -13.61
N ALA A 115 -21.83 5.44 -14.89
CA ALA A 115 -22.42 4.63 -15.95
C ALA A 115 -21.73 3.26 -16.10
N ARG A 116 -20.41 3.21 -15.91
CA ARG A 116 -19.61 2.00 -16.09
C ARG A 116 -19.61 1.06 -14.88
N PHE A 117 -19.68 1.62 -13.67
CA PHE A 117 -19.59 0.91 -12.39
C PHE A 117 -20.71 1.34 -11.43
N PRO A 118 -21.99 1.13 -11.79
CA PRO A 118 -23.13 1.71 -11.09
C PRO A 118 -23.31 1.21 -9.65
N SER A 119 -22.76 0.03 -9.29
CA SER A 119 -22.82 -0.49 -7.92
C SER A 119 -21.53 -0.32 -7.12
N ALA A 120 -20.53 0.40 -7.66
CA ALA A 120 -19.33 0.71 -6.91
C ALA A 120 -19.66 1.59 -5.69
N TYR A 121 -18.95 1.35 -4.59
CA TYR A 121 -19.04 2.14 -3.36
C TYR A 121 -17.69 2.11 -2.65
N TYR A 122 -17.53 2.93 -1.61
CA TYR A 122 -16.33 2.85 -0.78
C TYR A 122 -16.67 2.71 0.70
N HIS A 123 -15.77 2.08 1.45
CA HIS A 123 -15.89 1.86 2.88
C HIS A 123 -14.84 2.72 3.60
N SER A 124 -15.28 3.53 4.56
CA SER A 124 -14.44 4.23 5.52
C SER A 124 -14.19 3.33 6.73
N LEU A 125 -12.96 2.84 6.88
CA LEU A 125 -12.60 1.90 7.94
C LEU A 125 -12.27 2.63 9.25
N THR A 126 -12.51 1.96 10.38
CA THR A 126 -12.11 2.48 11.70
C THR A 126 -10.62 2.86 11.72
N PRO A 127 -10.28 4.11 12.08
CA PRO A 127 -8.92 4.60 12.08
C PRO A 127 -8.07 3.85 13.12
N ARG A 128 -6.87 3.41 12.71
CA ARG A 128 -6.01 2.54 13.53
C ARG A 128 -4.75 3.22 14.03
N THR A 129 -3.89 3.68 13.13
CA THR A 129 -2.59 4.29 13.49
C THR A 129 -2.54 5.76 13.13
N SER A 130 -3.33 6.19 12.13
CA SER A 130 -3.54 7.59 11.76
C SER A 130 -4.76 8.18 12.49
N ASP A 131 -4.81 9.50 12.51
CA ASP A 131 -5.97 10.35 12.78
C ASP A 131 -7.00 10.33 11.64
N HIS A 132 -6.64 9.79 10.47
CA HIS A 132 -7.52 9.55 9.34
C HIS A 132 -8.00 8.08 9.25
N SER A 133 -9.24 7.92 8.78
CA SER A 133 -9.85 6.64 8.42
C SER A 133 -9.40 6.18 7.04
N PRO A 134 -8.87 4.95 6.87
CA PRO A 134 -8.56 4.41 5.55
C PRO A 134 -9.81 4.25 4.68
N LEU A 135 -9.71 4.62 3.40
CA LEU A 135 -10.80 4.49 2.43
C LEU A 135 -10.55 3.27 1.52
N VAL A 136 -11.53 2.37 1.43
CA VAL A 136 -11.45 1.15 0.62
C VAL A 136 -12.51 1.20 -0.47
N LEU A 137 -12.09 1.28 -1.73
CA LEU A 137 -12.99 1.18 -2.87
C LEU A 137 -13.42 -0.27 -3.09
N HIS A 138 -14.72 -0.48 -3.20
CA HIS A 138 -15.33 -1.74 -3.64
C HIS A 138 -15.82 -1.56 -5.07
N GLY A 139 -15.27 -2.38 -5.97
CA GLY A 139 -15.66 -2.39 -7.38
C GLY A 139 -17.10 -2.88 -7.59
N ASP A 140 -17.57 -2.73 -8.82
CA ASP A 140 -18.92 -3.12 -9.23
C ASP A 140 -19.18 -4.63 -9.01
N ILE A 141 -20.28 -4.93 -8.31
CA ILE A 141 -20.67 -6.30 -7.92
C ILE A 141 -21.10 -7.13 -9.16
N GLN A 142 -21.39 -6.48 -10.28
CA GLN A 142 -21.77 -7.16 -11.52
C GLN A 142 -20.65 -8.02 -12.13
N GLN A 143 -19.38 -7.77 -11.81
CA GLN A 143 -18.26 -8.60 -12.24
C GLN A 143 -17.63 -9.33 -11.05
N HIS A 144 -18.12 -10.53 -10.76
CA HIS A 144 -17.43 -11.47 -9.87
C HIS A 144 -16.15 -12.01 -10.52
N ASN A 145 -15.10 -11.19 -10.59
CA ASN A 145 -13.75 -11.70 -10.77
C ASN A 145 -13.36 -12.39 -9.46
N GLY A 146 -13.30 -13.73 -9.48
CA GLY A 146 -12.91 -14.52 -8.31
C GLY A 146 -11.63 -13.96 -7.68
N GLY A 147 -11.65 -13.72 -6.36
CA GLY A 147 -10.57 -13.02 -5.67
C GLY A 147 -9.17 -13.55 -5.98
N MET A 148 -8.19 -12.64 -5.95
CA MET A 148 -6.78 -12.96 -6.18
C MET A 148 -6.35 -14.10 -5.24
N PHE A 149 -5.68 -15.11 -5.80
CA PHE A 149 -5.16 -16.21 -5.00
C PHE A 149 -4.11 -15.68 -4.03
N ARG A 150 -4.16 -16.17 -2.78
CA ARG A 150 -3.13 -15.96 -1.78
C ARG A 150 -2.86 -17.28 -1.07
N PHE A 151 -1.60 -17.67 -0.99
CA PHE A 151 -1.15 -18.78 -0.18
C PHE A 151 -1.11 -18.34 1.28
N ASP A 152 -1.86 -19.03 2.13
CA ASP A 152 -1.83 -18.77 3.56
C ASP A 152 -0.69 -19.59 4.18
N ASN A 153 0.27 -18.93 4.83
CA ASN A 153 1.49 -19.56 5.36
C ASN A 153 1.22 -20.79 6.26
N TYR A 154 0.07 -20.85 6.94
CA TYR A 154 -0.28 -22.00 7.77
C TYR A 154 -0.43 -23.30 6.97
N LEU A 155 -0.74 -23.22 5.66
CA LEU A 155 -0.90 -24.38 4.79
C LEU A 155 0.42 -25.15 4.64
N ALA A 156 1.57 -24.50 4.85
CA ALA A 156 2.87 -25.17 4.85
C ALA A 156 3.04 -26.16 6.02
N HIS A 157 2.18 -26.10 7.05
CA HIS A 157 2.19 -27.03 8.19
C HIS A 157 1.24 -28.22 8.00
N SER A 158 0.45 -28.25 6.92
CA SER A 158 -0.43 -29.40 6.64
C SER A 158 0.43 -30.63 6.31
N PRO A 159 0.13 -31.81 6.87
CA PRO A 159 0.83 -33.05 6.53
C PRO A 159 0.81 -33.36 5.04
N GLU A 160 -0.25 -32.95 4.34
CA GLU A 160 -0.45 -33.15 2.90
C GLU A 160 0.28 -32.12 2.04
N PHE A 161 0.89 -31.08 2.63
CA PHE A 161 1.48 -29.95 1.89
C PHE A 161 2.50 -30.40 0.85
N ILE A 162 3.55 -31.11 1.27
CA ILE A 162 4.62 -31.56 0.36
C ILE A 162 4.07 -32.51 -0.70
N HIS A 163 3.18 -33.43 -0.30
CA HIS A 163 2.55 -34.37 -1.22
C HIS A 163 1.77 -33.65 -2.33
N ASN A 164 0.97 -32.64 -1.97
CA ASN A 164 0.22 -31.83 -2.93
C ASN A 164 1.13 -31.05 -3.88
N VAL A 165 2.26 -30.53 -3.38
CA VAL A 165 3.26 -29.87 -4.23
C VAL A 165 3.87 -30.88 -5.21
N GLN A 166 4.33 -32.03 -4.73
CA GLN A 166 4.93 -33.10 -5.54
C GLN A 166 3.96 -33.61 -6.63
N ASN A 167 2.68 -33.79 -6.28
CA ASN A 167 1.62 -34.21 -7.21
C ASN A 167 1.42 -33.26 -8.39
N ILE A 168 1.87 -32.02 -8.31
CA ILE A 168 1.87 -31.10 -9.46
C ILE A 168 3.27 -30.97 -10.06
N TRP A 169 4.30 -31.00 -9.21
CA TRP A 169 5.67 -30.73 -9.62
C TRP A 169 6.30 -31.85 -10.45
N HIS A 170 5.82 -33.09 -10.35
CA HIS A 170 6.31 -34.21 -11.17
C HIS A 170 5.86 -34.16 -12.63
N HIS A 171 4.86 -33.34 -12.98
CA HIS A 171 4.42 -33.20 -14.36
C HIS A 171 5.41 -32.39 -15.19
N GLU A 172 5.81 -32.91 -16.35
CA GLU A 172 6.63 -32.17 -17.31
C GLU A 172 5.82 -31.05 -17.96
N ILE A 173 6.43 -29.86 -18.05
CA ILE A 173 5.87 -28.72 -18.78
C ILE A 173 6.84 -28.34 -19.89
N VAL A 174 6.37 -28.39 -21.13
CA VAL A 174 7.16 -27.97 -22.30
C VAL A 174 7.28 -26.44 -22.32
N GLY A 175 8.51 -25.94 -22.44
CA GLY A 175 8.82 -24.52 -22.55
C GLY A 175 10.09 -24.13 -21.82
N ILE A 176 10.30 -22.83 -21.61
CA ILE A 176 11.43 -22.32 -20.83
C ILE A 176 11.26 -22.61 -19.33
N PRO A 177 12.34 -22.74 -18.55
CA PRO A 177 12.27 -23.08 -17.12
C PRO A 177 11.32 -22.18 -16.30
N MET A 178 11.37 -20.86 -16.50
CA MET A 178 10.44 -19.91 -15.84
C MET A 178 8.97 -20.17 -16.19
N TYR A 179 8.68 -20.57 -17.43
CA TYR A 179 7.33 -20.92 -17.85
C TYR A 179 6.85 -22.19 -17.15
N ALA A 180 7.70 -23.21 -17.01
CA ALA A 180 7.38 -24.43 -16.28
C ALA A 180 6.99 -24.13 -14.81
N VAL A 181 7.83 -23.38 -14.09
CA VAL A 181 7.58 -22.97 -12.70
C VAL A 181 6.26 -22.20 -12.57
N THR A 182 6.03 -21.18 -13.41
CA THR A 182 4.81 -20.37 -13.35
C THR A 182 3.54 -21.17 -13.67
N ARG A 183 3.60 -22.15 -14.57
CA ARG A 183 2.48 -23.05 -14.88
C ARG A 183 2.16 -24.01 -13.72
N LYS A 184 3.19 -24.57 -13.09
CA LYS A 184 3.03 -25.46 -11.92
C LYS A 184 2.48 -24.70 -10.70
N LEU A 185 2.98 -23.50 -10.44
CA LEU A 185 2.40 -22.60 -9.43
C LEU A 185 0.93 -22.28 -9.74
N LYS A 186 0.57 -22.02 -11.00
CA LYS A 186 -0.83 -21.79 -11.39
C LYS A 186 -1.71 -23.03 -11.13
N ALA A 187 -1.20 -24.23 -11.38
CA ALA A 187 -1.91 -25.49 -11.15
C ALA A 187 -2.11 -25.81 -9.65
N LEU A 188 -1.23 -25.32 -8.77
CA LEU A 188 -1.36 -25.47 -7.32
C LEU A 188 -2.46 -24.61 -6.68
N LYS A 189 -2.84 -23.50 -7.32
CA LYS A 189 -3.86 -22.57 -6.80
C LYS A 189 -5.19 -23.25 -6.42
N PRO A 190 -5.84 -24.06 -7.29
CA PRO A 190 -7.09 -24.74 -6.94
C PRO A 190 -6.93 -25.69 -5.73
N VAL A 191 -5.80 -26.40 -5.61
CA VAL A 191 -5.53 -27.32 -4.50
C VAL A 191 -5.53 -26.56 -3.17
N PHE A 192 -4.77 -25.47 -3.08
CA PHE A 192 -4.70 -24.67 -1.85
C PHE A 192 -5.98 -23.88 -1.57
N ARG A 193 -6.74 -23.48 -2.60
CA ARG A 193 -8.08 -22.91 -2.42
C ARG A 193 -9.04 -23.91 -1.78
N LEU A 194 -8.98 -25.18 -2.18
CA LEU A 194 -9.80 -26.24 -1.61
C LEU A 194 -9.39 -26.53 -0.16
N GLN A 195 -8.09 -26.69 0.11
CA GLN A 195 -7.61 -26.90 1.49
C GLN A 195 -8.02 -25.75 2.42
N ARG A 196 -7.94 -24.50 1.95
CA ARG A 196 -8.43 -23.35 2.71
C ARG A 196 -9.93 -23.42 3.01
N ARG A 197 -10.75 -23.84 2.04
CA ARG A 197 -12.21 -24.02 2.25
C ARG A 197 -12.52 -25.12 3.26
N ASN A 198 -11.75 -26.21 3.25
CA ASN A 198 -11.96 -27.35 4.14
C ASN A 198 -11.58 -27.09 5.60
N LYS A 199 -10.82 -26.02 5.88
CA LYS A 199 -10.42 -25.65 7.25
C LYS A 199 -11.58 -25.09 8.09
N GLY A 200 -12.72 -24.77 7.48
CA GLY A 200 -13.88 -24.21 8.17
C GLY A 200 -13.78 -22.71 8.42
N ASP A 201 -14.73 -22.18 9.20
CA ASP A 201 -14.83 -20.76 9.48
C ASP A 201 -13.75 -20.27 10.46
N LEU A 202 -12.84 -19.43 9.97
CA LEU A 202 -11.79 -18.80 10.78
C LEU A 202 -12.23 -17.44 11.36
N THR A 203 -13.45 -16.99 11.10
CA THR A 203 -13.94 -15.64 11.43
C THR A 203 -13.76 -15.32 12.90
N MET A 204 -14.11 -16.23 13.81
CA MET A 204 -13.95 -16.01 15.26
C MET A 204 -12.48 -15.82 15.65
N ASN A 205 -11.58 -16.66 15.16
CA ASN A 205 -10.14 -16.55 15.46
C ASN A 205 -9.53 -15.27 14.91
N VAL A 206 -9.94 -14.86 13.70
CA VAL A 206 -9.54 -13.59 13.09
C VAL A 206 -10.07 -12.42 13.91
N GLN A 207 -11.31 -12.48 14.39
CA GLN A 207 -11.91 -11.43 15.19
C GLN A 207 -11.26 -11.29 16.56
N LEU A 208 -10.93 -12.41 17.22
CA LEU A 208 -10.17 -12.41 18.47
C LEU A 208 -8.75 -11.86 18.27
N ALA A 209 -8.04 -12.32 17.24
CA ALA A 209 -6.70 -11.80 16.90
C ALA A 209 -6.72 -10.31 16.59
N LYS A 210 -7.78 -9.82 15.91
CA LYS A 210 -8.00 -8.40 15.66
C LYS A 210 -8.17 -7.62 16.97
N GLY A 211 -8.97 -8.15 17.92
CA GLY A 211 -9.13 -7.53 19.24
C GLY A 211 -7.81 -7.42 20.02
N PHE A 212 -7.02 -8.48 20.08
CA PHE A 212 -5.70 -8.45 20.73
C PHE A 212 -4.73 -7.47 20.06
N LEU A 213 -4.74 -7.40 18.73
CA LEU A 213 -3.95 -6.43 17.99
C LEU A 213 -4.37 -5.00 18.31
N ASP A 214 -5.68 -4.74 18.39
CA ASP A 214 -6.24 -3.42 18.72
C ASP A 214 -5.76 -2.97 20.11
N GLU A 215 -5.84 -3.85 21.11
CA GLU A 215 -5.35 -3.58 22.46
C GLU A 215 -3.83 -3.32 22.50
N ALA A 216 -3.04 -4.18 21.85
CA ALA A 216 -1.59 -4.01 21.77
C ALA A 216 -1.19 -2.71 21.07
N GLN A 217 -1.94 -2.29 20.05
CA GLN A 217 -1.74 -1.03 19.35
C GLN A 217 -2.07 0.18 20.23
N GLN A 218 -3.16 0.14 20.99
CA GLN A 218 -3.50 1.20 21.94
C GLN A 218 -2.42 1.35 23.01
N LEU A 219 -1.93 0.24 23.59
CA LEU A 219 -0.83 0.25 24.54
C LEU A 219 0.46 0.84 23.94
N ARG A 220 0.76 0.51 22.67
CA ARG A 220 1.90 1.10 21.95
C ARG A 220 1.74 2.60 21.70
N ARG A 221 0.53 3.08 21.35
CA ARG A 221 0.25 4.50 21.15
C ARG A 221 0.48 5.31 22.42
N VAL A 222 0.00 4.82 23.56
CA VAL A 222 0.22 5.44 24.87
C VAL A 222 1.72 5.50 25.19
N ARG A 223 2.46 4.41 24.95
CA ARG A 223 3.92 4.34 25.21
C ARG A 223 4.77 5.18 24.26
N ARG A 224 4.32 5.44 23.04
CA ARG A 224 5.07 6.20 22.02
C ARG A 224 4.77 7.69 22.01
N ARG A 225 4.00 8.20 22.99
CA ARG A 225 3.86 9.64 23.16
C ARG A 225 5.25 10.24 23.38
N ILE A 226 5.63 11.16 22.50
CA ILE A 226 6.83 11.95 22.68
C ILE A 226 6.47 13.02 23.69
N LEU A 227 7.01 12.87 24.90
CA LEU A 227 6.75 13.76 26.02
C LEU A 227 7.74 14.92 26.09
N GLN A 228 8.88 14.78 25.40
CA GLN A 228 9.90 15.82 25.33
C GLN A 228 10.76 15.68 24.07
N ILE A 229 11.30 16.80 23.59
CA ILE A 229 12.30 16.87 22.52
C ILE A 229 13.35 17.92 22.87
N ASN A 230 14.58 17.76 22.40
CA ASN A 230 15.61 18.78 22.53
C ASN A 230 15.72 19.55 21.21
N ASP A 231 15.77 20.88 21.28
CA ASP A 231 16.03 21.74 20.11
C ASP A 231 17.51 21.71 19.69
N GLU A 232 17.82 22.46 18.63
CA GLU A 232 19.19 22.61 18.11
C GLU A 232 20.16 23.31 19.08
N ASN A 233 19.65 24.04 20.07
CA ASN A 233 20.43 24.70 21.12
C ASN A 233 20.61 23.80 22.36
N GLY A 234 20.03 22.60 22.35
CA GLY A 234 20.06 21.64 23.46
C GLY A 234 19.02 21.91 24.55
N PHE A 235 18.06 22.80 24.33
CA PHE A 235 16.95 23.09 25.25
C PHE A 235 15.85 22.03 25.12
N THR A 236 15.35 21.54 26.26
CA THR A 236 14.31 20.52 26.29
C THR A 236 12.91 21.14 26.33
N HIS A 237 12.13 20.89 25.27
CA HIS A 237 10.71 21.23 25.21
C HIS A 237 9.87 20.08 25.77
N THR A 238 8.91 20.41 26.63
CA THR A 238 7.95 19.46 27.22
C THR A 238 6.50 19.83 26.93
N ASP A 239 6.24 21.05 26.45
CA ASP A 239 4.93 21.47 25.98
C ASP A 239 4.62 20.82 24.62
N LEU A 240 3.39 20.33 24.45
CA LEU A 240 2.98 19.63 23.23
C LEU A 240 2.99 20.52 21.98
N GLY A 241 2.69 21.82 22.14
CA GLY A 241 2.74 22.79 21.05
C GLY A 241 4.17 23.07 20.63
N GLU A 242 5.08 23.25 21.59
CA GLU A 242 6.51 23.44 21.33
C GLU A 242 7.15 22.19 20.71
N ILE A 243 6.82 20.99 21.22
CA ILE A 243 7.28 19.72 20.65
C ILE A 243 6.83 19.59 19.18
N ALA A 244 5.56 19.89 18.88
CA ALA A 244 5.05 19.83 17.52
C ALA A 244 5.74 20.86 16.61
N HIS A 245 5.94 22.09 17.11
CA HIS A 245 6.63 23.15 16.38
C HIS A 245 8.07 22.75 16.05
N GLU A 246 8.82 22.23 17.02
CA GLU A 246 10.20 21.78 16.83
C GLU A 246 10.30 20.63 15.83
N PHE A 247 9.37 19.66 15.90
CA PHE A 247 9.29 18.58 14.92
C PHE A 247 9.09 19.11 13.50
N VAL A 248 8.12 20.01 13.31
CA VAL A 248 7.81 20.58 11.99
C VAL A 248 9.00 21.41 11.49
N SER A 249 9.55 22.29 12.33
CA SER A 249 10.71 23.14 12.01
C SER A 249 11.91 22.30 11.58
N TYR A 250 12.27 21.27 12.35
CA TYR A 250 13.37 20.37 12.04
C TYR A 250 13.21 19.70 10.67
N TYR A 251 12.04 19.09 10.39
CA TYR A 251 11.82 18.40 9.12
C TYR A 251 11.61 19.34 7.93
N GLN A 252 11.03 20.52 8.13
CA GLN A 252 10.98 21.57 7.10
C GLN A 252 12.40 22.01 6.72
N ASN A 253 13.28 22.23 7.70
CA ASN A 253 14.69 22.56 7.43
C ASN A 253 15.46 21.40 6.79
N LEU A 254 15.20 20.16 7.22
CA LEU A 254 15.84 18.96 6.68
C LEU A 254 15.43 18.67 5.23
N LEU A 255 14.12 18.74 4.92
CA LEU A 255 13.54 18.30 3.64
C LEU A 255 13.26 19.45 2.66
N GLY A 256 12.92 20.63 3.19
CA GLY A 256 12.51 21.81 2.43
C GLY A 256 13.55 22.94 2.38
N GLY A 257 14.57 22.92 3.23
CA GLY A 257 15.65 23.92 3.21
C GLY A 257 16.53 23.84 1.95
N THR A 258 17.36 24.86 1.75
CA THR A 258 18.44 24.89 0.73
C THR A 258 19.55 23.85 0.94
N ARG A 259 19.35 22.90 1.88
CA ARG A 259 20.21 21.72 2.09
C ARG A 259 20.23 20.74 0.92
N ARG A 260 19.43 20.96 -0.14
CA ARG A 260 19.67 20.31 -1.44
C ARG A 260 21.00 20.80 -2.01
N ARG A 261 22.08 20.15 -1.59
CA ARG A 261 23.37 20.30 -2.26
C ARG A 261 23.20 19.81 -3.69
N LEU A 262 23.33 20.72 -4.65
CA LEU A 262 23.33 20.42 -6.10
C LEU A 262 24.45 19.44 -6.47
N SER A 263 25.50 19.36 -5.65
CA SER A 263 26.59 18.40 -5.76
C SER A 263 26.84 17.72 -4.41
N VAL A 264 26.73 16.40 -4.39
CA VAL A 264 27.25 15.60 -3.26
C VAL A 264 28.77 15.63 -3.34
N ASP A 265 29.41 16.34 -2.41
CA ASP A 265 30.86 16.27 -2.28
C ASP A 265 31.23 14.87 -1.79
N ILE A 266 31.87 14.09 -2.67
CA ILE A 266 32.25 12.70 -2.45
C ILE A 266 33.13 12.51 -1.20
N ARG A 267 33.79 13.57 -0.71
CA ARG A 267 34.55 13.55 0.55
C ARG A 267 33.66 13.33 1.78
N TYR A 268 32.38 13.66 1.73
CA TYR A 268 31.41 13.33 2.80
C TYR A 268 30.95 11.88 2.76
N LEU A 269 31.02 11.23 1.59
CA LEU A 269 30.79 9.79 1.45
C LEU A 269 32.03 8.98 1.85
N ARG A 270 33.26 9.49 1.64
CA ARG A 270 34.51 8.77 1.96
C ARG A 270 34.59 8.16 3.37
N PRO A 271 34.13 8.82 4.46
CA PRO A 271 34.12 8.21 5.79
C PRO A 271 33.12 7.06 5.95
N TRP A 272 32.11 6.98 5.07
CA TRP A 272 31.05 5.95 5.06
C TRP A 272 31.37 4.85 4.04
N ALA A 273 31.95 5.22 2.90
CA ALA A 273 32.50 4.36 1.86
C ALA A 273 34.00 4.10 2.11
N ARG A 274 34.36 3.72 3.34
CA ARG A 274 35.76 3.40 3.70
C ARG A 274 36.28 2.17 2.96
N HIS A 275 35.36 1.29 2.60
CA HIS A 275 35.65 0.08 1.88
C HIS A 275 35.41 0.35 0.39
N CYS A 276 36.49 0.69 -0.31
CA CYS A 276 36.52 0.57 -1.77
C CYS A 276 36.65 -0.92 -2.08
N ILE A 277 35.75 -1.44 -2.91
CA ILE A 277 35.79 -2.81 -3.42
C ILE A 277 37.20 -3.05 -3.99
N THR A 278 37.91 -4.03 -3.45
CA THR A 278 39.21 -4.46 -3.96
C THR A 278 39.07 -5.12 -5.32
N ASP A 279 40.15 -5.24 -6.09
CA ASP A 279 40.10 -5.97 -7.37
C ASP A 279 39.62 -7.42 -7.17
N GLU A 280 39.96 -8.03 -6.03
CA GLU A 280 39.49 -9.36 -5.65
C GLU A 280 37.96 -9.39 -5.43
N GLU A 281 37.41 -8.45 -4.66
CA GLU A 281 35.96 -8.38 -4.43
C GLU A 281 35.21 -8.00 -5.71
N ALA A 282 35.79 -7.15 -6.57
CA ALA A 282 35.22 -6.82 -7.86
C ALA A 282 35.17 -8.06 -8.77
N ASN A 283 36.22 -8.88 -8.77
CA ASN A 283 36.24 -10.15 -9.49
C ASN A 283 35.21 -11.14 -8.93
N GLN A 284 34.99 -11.16 -7.60
CA GLN A 284 33.95 -11.99 -6.98
C GLN A 284 32.53 -11.58 -7.44
N LEU A 285 32.27 -10.28 -7.61
CA LEU A 285 30.97 -9.79 -8.12
C LEU A 285 30.70 -10.16 -9.58
N LEU A 286 31.75 -10.55 -10.33
CA LEU A 286 31.65 -10.97 -11.73
C LEU A 286 31.51 -12.49 -11.89
N LEU A 287 31.61 -13.26 -10.79
CA LEU A 287 31.45 -14.71 -10.85
C LEU A 287 30.03 -15.10 -11.28
N PRO A 288 29.88 -16.17 -12.07
CA PRO A 288 28.56 -16.71 -12.39
C PRO A 288 27.82 -17.11 -11.12
N LEU A 289 26.52 -16.81 -11.07
CA LEU A 289 25.67 -17.22 -9.95
C LEU A 289 25.55 -18.74 -9.89
N SER A 290 25.62 -19.26 -8.67
CA SER A 290 25.49 -20.68 -8.35
C SER A 290 24.08 -21.04 -7.87
N ALA A 291 23.82 -22.34 -7.76
CA ALA A 291 22.58 -22.84 -7.14
C ALA A 291 22.45 -22.42 -5.66
N ASP A 292 23.59 -22.32 -4.96
CA ASP A 292 23.63 -21.93 -3.55
C ASP A 292 23.30 -20.45 -3.38
N ASP A 293 23.75 -19.58 -4.29
CA ASP A 293 23.39 -18.16 -4.29
C ASP A 293 21.87 -17.97 -4.41
N VAL A 294 21.24 -18.72 -5.32
CA VAL A 294 19.78 -18.66 -5.51
C VAL A 294 19.04 -19.15 -4.27
N LYS A 295 19.51 -20.23 -3.65
CA LYS A 295 18.91 -20.75 -2.43
C LYS A 295 19.08 -19.77 -1.27
N GLN A 296 20.27 -19.24 -1.07
CA GLN A 296 20.56 -18.28 -0.01
C GLN A 296 19.66 -17.04 -0.15
N ALA A 297 19.60 -16.46 -1.35
CA ALA A 297 18.74 -15.31 -1.64
C ALA A 297 17.26 -15.60 -1.35
N MET A 298 16.75 -16.80 -1.70
CA MET A 298 15.38 -17.19 -1.37
C MET A 298 15.16 -17.34 0.15
N PHE A 299 16.14 -17.87 0.87
CA PHE A 299 16.04 -18.15 2.31
C PHE A 299 16.21 -16.90 3.18
N ASP A 300 16.90 -15.87 2.69
CA ASP A 300 17.06 -14.57 3.35
C ASP A 300 15.76 -13.73 3.39
N ILE A 301 14.78 -14.02 2.52
CA ILE A 301 13.50 -13.32 2.50
C ILE A 301 12.64 -13.79 3.68
N ALA A 302 12.29 -12.92 4.64
CA ALA A 302 11.42 -13.30 5.76
C ALA A 302 10.08 -13.95 5.30
N ASP A 303 9.62 -14.95 6.06
CA ASP A 303 8.52 -15.85 5.67
C ASP A 303 7.17 -15.14 5.46
N ASP A 304 6.97 -14.02 6.15
CA ASP A 304 5.75 -13.22 6.19
C ASP A 304 5.76 -12.02 5.21
N LYS A 305 6.77 -11.93 4.34
CA LYS A 305 6.82 -10.91 3.30
C LYS A 305 5.66 -11.06 2.32
N ALA A 306 5.21 -9.90 1.80
CA ALA A 306 4.08 -9.83 0.89
C ALA A 306 4.35 -10.66 -0.38
N PRO A 307 3.38 -11.48 -0.82
CA PRO A 307 3.52 -12.27 -2.03
C PRO A 307 3.45 -11.39 -3.28
N GLY A 308 4.04 -11.87 -4.38
CA GLY A 308 3.84 -11.29 -5.69
C GLY A 308 2.43 -11.54 -6.25
N PRO A 309 2.14 -11.11 -7.49
CA PRO A 309 0.85 -11.38 -8.15
C PRO A 309 0.50 -12.87 -8.31
N ASP A 310 1.50 -13.75 -8.22
CA ASP A 310 1.27 -15.20 -8.19
C ASP A 310 0.56 -15.66 -6.91
N GLY A 311 0.66 -14.89 -5.82
CA GLY A 311 -0.01 -15.13 -4.54
C GLY A 311 0.77 -16.00 -3.55
N TYR A 312 1.98 -16.47 -3.89
CA TYR A 312 2.84 -17.27 -3.02
C TYR A 312 3.83 -16.39 -2.26
N SER A 313 3.98 -16.65 -0.96
CA SER A 313 4.99 -16.03 -0.10
C SER A 313 6.31 -16.81 -0.17
N SER A 314 7.40 -16.21 0.34
CA SER A 314 8.68 -16.90 0.55
C SER A 314 8.52 -18.18 1.40
N ARG A 315 7.59 -18.18 2.38
CA ARG A 315 7.26 -19.35 3.18
C ARG A 315 6.92 -20.58 2.35
N PHE A 316 6.15 -20.40 1.26
CA PHE A 316 5.82 -21.51 0.36
C PHE A 316 7.10 -22.11 -0.24
N PHE A 317 7.94 -21.27 -0.84
CA PHE A 317 9.15 -21.72 -1.51
C PHE A 317 10.14 -22.38 -0.57
N LYS A 318 10.34 -21.83 0.64
CA LYS A 318 11.21 -22.43 1.65
C LYS A 318 10.69 -23.79 2.13
N ALA A 319 9.39 -23.89 2.40
CA ALA A 319 8.78 -25.14 2.86
C ALA A 319 8.80 -26.21 1.75
N ALA A 320 8.55 -25.82 0.50
CA ALA A 320 8.52 -26.71 -0.65
C ALA A 320 9.89 -26.91 -1.32
N TRP A 321 10.97 -26.29 -0.82
CA TRP A 321 12.28 -26.26 -1.48
C TRP A 321 12.82 -27.63 -1.90
N PRO A 322 12.66 -28.72 -1.11
CA PRO A 322 13.09 -30.05 -1.53
C PRO A 322 12.44 -30.56 -2.83
N VAL A 323 11.31 -29.98 -3.24
CA VAL A 323 10.54 -30.34 -4.43
C VAL A 323 10.70 -29.30 -5.53
N VAL A 324 10.57 -28.01 -5.18
CA VAL A 324 10.53 -26.92 -6.16
C VAL A 324 11.91 -26.34 -6.48
N GLY A 325 12.87 -26.53 -5.58
CA GLY A 325 14.14 -25.79 -5.55
C GLY A 325 14.96 -25.94 -6.83
N GLU A 326 15.04 -27.16 -7.37
CA GLU A 326 15.83 -27.40 -8.58
C GLU A 326 15.30 -26.62 -9.80
N GLU A 327 13.99 -26.67 -10.06
CA GLU A 327 13.38 -25.96 -11.19
C GLU A 327 13.38 -24.44 -10.98
N VAL A 328 13.18 -23.97 -9.75
CA VAL A 328 13.29 -22.55 -9.42
C VAL A 328 14.72 -22.06 -9.66
N THR A 329 15.72 -22.80 -9.19
CA THR A 329 17.14 -22.48 -9.43
C THR A 329 17.44 -22.44 -10.93
N ARG A 330 17.00 -23.45 -11.68
CA ARG A 330 17.19 -23.48 -13.14
C ARG A 330 16.56 -22.28 -13.82
N ALA A 331 15.36 -21.88 -13.39
CA ALA A 331 14.66 -20.72 -13.91
C ALA A 331 15.38 -19.39 -13.62
N VAL A 332 15.96 -19.25 -12.43
CA VAL A 332 16.74 -18.05 -12.08
C VAL A 332 18.05 -17.99 -12.86
N LEU A 333 18.80 -19.10 -12.94
CA LEU A 333 20.06 -19.15 -13.68
C LEU A 333 19.86 -18.95 -15.20
N ASP A 334 18.76 -19.46 -15.76
CA ASP A 334 18.36 -19.21 -17.16
C ASP A 334 18.12 -17.71 -17.44
N PHE A 335 17.57 -16.95 -16.49
CA PHE A 335 17.46 -15.50 -16.63
C PHE A 335 18.83 -14.83 -16.68
N PHE A 336 19.75 -15.18 -15.76
CA PHE A 336 21.07 -14.56 -15.71
C PHE A 336 21.96 -14.93 -16.91
N SER A 337 21.73 -16.07 -17.56
CA SER A 337 22.45 -16.45 -18.78
C SER A 337 21.86 -15.81 -20.04
N THR A 338 20.53 -15.66 -20.13
CA THR A 338 19.85 -15.18 -21.34
C THR A 338 19.48 -13.70 -21.33
N GLY A 339 19.41 -13.08 -20.15
CA GLY A 339 18.87 -11.73 -19.95
C GLY A 339 17.37 -11.61 -20.21
N LYS A 340 16.64 -12.72 -20.41
CA LYS A 340 15.22 -12.71 -20.80
C LYS A 340 14.33 -13.08 -19.63
N LEU A 341 13.48 -12.16 -19.20
CA LEU A 341 12.51 -12.38 -18.12
C LEU A 341 11.10 -12.57 -18.69
N LEU A 342 10.37 -13.58 -18.21
CA LEU A 342 8.97 -13.78 -18.59
C LEU A 342 8.10 -12.63 -18.04
N LYS A 343 7.32 -11.96 -18.90
CA LYS A 343 6.49 -10.79 -18.51
C LYS A 343 5.62 -11.01 -17.27
N GLN A 344 5.07 -12.21 -17.11
CA GLN A 344 4.24 -12.56 -15.95
C GLN A 344 5.03 -12.56 -14.62
N VAL A 345 6.32 -12.88 -14.66
CA VAL A 345 7.21 -12.86 -13.48
C VAL A 345 7.61 -11.43 -13.12
N ASN A 346 7.69 -10.53 -14.11
CA ASN A 346 8.01 -9.11 -13.91
C ASN A 346 6.80 -8.25 -13.48
N SER A 347 5.71 -8.88 -13.05
CA SER A 347 4.51 -8.16 -12.61
C SER A 347 4.63 -7.83 -11.12
N THR A 348 4.33 -6.58 -10.73
CA THR A 348 4.43 -6.11 -9.34
C THR A 348 3.13 -5.47 -8.88
N ILE A 349 2.75 -5.72 -7.63
CA ILE A 349 1.63 -5.02 -6.98
C ILE A 349 2.21 -3.78 -6.29
N LEU A 350 1.78 -2.60 -6.72
CA LEU A 350 2.11 -1.35 -6.03
C LEU A 350 1.04 -1.09 -4.97
N ALA A 351 1.45 -1.15 -3.70
CA ALA A 351 0.63 -0.73 -2.57
C ALA A 351 1.18 0.59 -2.02
N LEU A 352 0.41 1.67 -2.17
CA LEU A 352 0.73 2.95 -1.56
C LEU A 352 0.24 2.93 -0.11
N ILE A 353 1.16 2.99 0.84
CA ILE A 353 0.84 3.13 2.26
C ILE A 353 0.95 4.63 2.57
N PRO A 354 -0.15 5.33 2.90
CA PRO A 354 -0.05 6.70 3.37
C PRO A 354 0.81 6.73 4.64
N LYS A 355 1.79 7.63 4.67
CA LYS A 355 2.72 7.80 5.79
C LYS A 355 2.05 8.54 6.93
#